data_AF-A0A536QWR4-F1
#
_entry.id   AF-A0A536QWR4-F1
#
_cell.length_a   1.000
_cell.length_b   1.000
_cell.length_c   1.000
_cell.angle_alpha   90.00
_cell.angle_beta   90.00
_cell.angle_gamma   90.00
#
_symmetry.space_group_name_H-M   'P 1'
#
loop_
_entity.id
_entity.type
_entity.pdbx_description
1 polymer ?
#
loop_
_entity_poly.entity_id
_entity_poly.type
_entity_poly.pdbx_seq_one_letter_code
_entity_poly.pdbx_strand_id
1 'polypeptide(L)' 'MTRRPPFEPRPGSKVRFGPDGSVGELIRSSPNGEEWLVKNRLGRFWVSTMRLNPADEEAAAH' A
#
# COMPACT_ATOMS: atom_id res chain seq x y z
N MET A 1 -16.44 -17.30 -7.06
CA MET A 1 -16.27 -15.90 -6.63
C MET A 1 -15.12 -15.87 -5.64
N THR A 2 -13.90 -15.63 -6.11
CA THR A 2 -12.71 -15.59 -5.26
C THR A 2 -12.75 -14.27 -4.49
N ARG A 3 -13.19 -14.32 -3.23
CA ARG A 3 -13.06 -13.19 -2.30
C ARG A 3 -11.57 -12.94 -2.12
N ARG A 4 -11.04 -11.94 -2.82
CA ARG A 4 -9.70 -11.42 -2.51
C ARG A 4 -9.72 -11.09 -1.01
N PRO A 5 -8.79 -11.64 -0.20
CA PRO A 5 -8.74 -11.28 1.22
C PRO A 5 -8.60 -9.76 1.33
N PRO A 6 -9.18 -9.15 2.38
CA PRO A 6 -9.00 -7.73 2.63
C PRO A 6 -7.49 -7.45 2.70
N PHE A 7 -7.01 -6.57 1.83
CA PHE A 7 -5.64 -6.10 1.89
C PHE A 7 -5.47 -5.36 3.22
N GLU A 8 -4.67 -5.93 4.11
CA GLU A 8 -4.26 -5.27 5.36
C GLU A 8 -2.94 -4.54 5.10
N PRO A 9 -2.96 -3.21 4.91
CA PRO A 9 -1.72 -2.45 4.79
C PRO A 9 -0.93 -2.55 6.10
N ARG A 10 0.31 -3.03 6.03
CA ARG A 10 1.24 -3.11 7.16
C ARG A 10 2.49 -2.28 6.89
N PRO A 11 3.11 -1.69 7.93
CA PRO A 11 4.40 -1.03 7.76
C PRO A 11 5.44 -2.05 7.24
N GLY A 12 6.21 -1.66 6.24
CA GLY A 12 7.16 -2.50 5.50
C GLY A 12 6.58 -3.19 4.27
N SER A 13 5.25 -3.21 4.07
CA SER A 13 4.66 -3.84 2.90
C SER A 13 4.88 -3.01 1.63
N LYS A 14 5.19 -3.68 0.52
CA LYS A 14 5.29 -3.06 -0.80
C LYS A 14 3.92 -2.88 -1.43
N VAL A 15 3.65 -1.66 -1.86
CA VAL A 15 2.38 -1.26 -2.45
C VAL A 15 2.61 -0.53 -3.76
N ARG A 16 1.69 -0.73 -4.69
CA ARG A 16 1.59 -0.01 -5.95
C ARG A 16 0.57 1.13 -5.78
N PHE A 17 0.93 2.32 -6.24
CA PHE A 17 0.14 3.53 -6.10
C PHE A 17 0.31 4.46 -7.30
N GLY A 18 -0.67 5.35 -7.50
CA GLY A 18 -0.68 6.32 -8.60
C GLY A 18 -1.05 5.73 -9.96
N PRO A 19 -1.29 6.58 -10.98
CA PRO A 19 -1.71 6.15 -12.31
C PRO A 19 -0.64 5.35 -13.06
N ASP A 20 0.64 5.66 -12.83
CA ASP A 20 1.78 4.97 -13.43
C ASP A 20 2.10 3.61 -12.78
N GLY A 21 1.38 3.22 -11.73
CA GLY A 21 1.66 2.00 -10.99
C GLY A 21 3.02 2.02 -10.30
N SER A 22 3.39 3.16 -9.72
CA SER A 22 4.62 3.31 -8.94
C SER A 22 4.61 2.38 -7.73
N VAL A 23 5.72 1.71 -7.45
CA VAL A 23 5.86 0.83 -6.29
C VAL A 23 6.59 1.57 -5.18
N GLY A 24 6.08 1.49 -3.96
CA GLY A 24 6.74 2.02 -2.77
C GLY A 24 6.48 1.16 -1.53
N GLU A 25 7.12 1.51 -0.44
CA GLU A 25 7.04 0.82 0.84
C GLU A 25 6.17 1.61 1.82
N LEU A 26 5.22 0.95 2.47
CA LEU A 26 4.42 1.54 3.54
C LEU A 26 5.29 1.80 4.77
N ILE A 27 5.36 3.05 5.22
CA ILE A 27 6.15 3.43 6.39
C ILE A 27 5.27 3.49 7.64
N ARG A 28 4.14 4.18 7.54
CA ARG A 28 3.17 4.33 8.65
C ARG A 28 1.81 4.77 8.13
N SER A 29 0.75 4.43 8.87
CA SER A 29 -0.58 4.99 8.66
C SER A 29 -0.67 6.43 9.16
N SER A 30 -1.62 7.18 8.62
CA SER A 30 -2.07 8.44 9.19
C SER A 30 -2.84 8.17 10.50
N PRO A 31 -2.89 9.14 11.44
CA PRO A 31 -3.64 8.96 12.69
C PRO A 31 -5.14 8.70 12.46
N ASN A 32 -5.67 9.13 11.31
CA ASN A 32 -7.05 8.93 10.88
C ASN A 32 -7.27 7.59 10.15
N GLY A 33 -6.21 6.88 9.77
CA GLY A 33 -6.28 5.61 9.04
C GLY A 33 -6.69 5.72 7.56
N GLU A 34 -6.96 6.93 7.05
CA GLU A 34 -7.38 7.17 5.66
C GLU A 34 -6.22 7.14 4.65
N GLU A 35 -5.00 7.34 5.14
CA GLU A 35 -3.82 7.49 4.30
C GLU A 35 -2.63 6.74 4.88
N TRP A 36 -1.68 6.40 4.02
CA TRP A 36 -0.39 5.87 4.41
C TRP A 36 0.73 6.70 3.84
N LEU A 37 1.79 6.86 4.65
CA LEU A 37 3.05 7.40 4.19
C LEU A 37 3.80 6.30 3.44
N VAL A 38 3.90 6.45 2.12
CA VAL A 38 4.62 5.54 1.23
C VAL A 38 5.97 6.15 0.87
N LYS A 39 7.05 5.37 0.95
CA LYS A 39 8.38 5.75 0.51
C LYS A 39 8.73 5.06 -0.80
N ASN A 40 9.17 5.84 -1.80
CA ASN A 40 9.72 5.35 -3.05
C ASN A 40 11.03 6.10 -3.37
N ARG A 41 11.69 5.77 -4.49
CA ARG A 41 12.90 6.41 -5.00
C ARG A 41 12.75 7.93 -5.19
N LEU A 42 11.54 8.41 -5.47
CA LEU A 42 11.25 9.84 -5.64
C LEU A 42 11.10 10.61 -4.31
N GLY A 43 10.88 9.92 -3.19
CA GLY A 43 10.63 10.56 -1.91
C GLY A 43 9.56 9.86 -1.08
N ARG A 44 8.91 10.61 -0.20
CA ARG A 44 7.84 10.13 0.69
C ARG A 44 6.53 10.84 0.36
N PHE A 45 5.46 10.09 0.22
CA PHE A 45 4.16 10.60 -0.23
C PHE A 45 3.05 10.04 0.66
N TRP A 46 2.08 10.88 1.00
CA TRP A 46 0.83 10.43 1.58
C TRP A 46 -0.07 9.91 0.47
N VAL A 47 -0.54 8.67 0.63
CA VAL A 47 -1.38 7.99 -0.34
C VAL A 47 -2.61 7.44 0.36
N SER A 48 -3.79 7.77 -0.14
CA SER A 48 -5.05 7.24 0.37
C SER A 48 -5.08 5.72 0.28
N THR A 49 -5.57 5.07 1.35
CA THR A 49 -5.73 3.62 1.43
C THR A 49 -6.52 3.03 0.26
N MET A 50 -7.50 3.78 -0.26
CA MET A 50 -8.31 3.38 -1.42
C MET A 50 -7.51 3.29 -2.73
N ARG A 51 -6.34 3.94 -2.81
CA ARG A 51 -5.46 3.93 -3.99
C ARG A 51 -4.25 3.03 -3.83
N LEU A 52 -4.11 2.36 -2.68
CA LEU A 52 -3.06 1.39 -2.44
C LEU A 52 -3.48 0.04 -2.98
N ASN A 53 -2.61 -0.58 -3.75
CA ASN A 53 -2.76 -1.96 -4.21
C ASN A 53 -1.54 -2.74 -3.72
N PRO A 54 -1.65 -3.96 -3.17
CA PRO A 54 -0.48 -4.78 -2.90
C PRO A 54 0.38 -4.94 -4.16
N ALA A 55 1.67 -4.65 -4.06
CA ALA A 55 2.63 -4.85 -5.16
C ALA A 55 3.14 -6.29 -5.22
N ASP A 56 2.90 -7.06 -4.16
CA ASP A 56 3.33 -8.43 -4.00
C ASP A 56 2.11 -9.35 -4.08
N GLU A 57 2.12 -10.30 -5.02
CA GLU A 57 1.03 -11.24 -5.25
C GLU A 57 0.96 -12.34 -4.17
N GLU A 58 1.95 -12.42 -3.26
CA GLU A 58 2.05 -13.49 -2.24
C GLU A 58 1.60 -13.07 -0.83
N ALA A 59 1.30 -11.80 -0.55
CA ALA A 59 0.83 -11.36 0.77
C ALA A 59 -0.65 -11.72 1.08
N ALA A 60 -1.19 -12.75 0.43
CA ALA A 60 -2.55 -13.27 0.61
C ALA A 60 -2.60 -14.66 1.27
N ALA A 61 -1.47 -15.21 1.69
CA ALA A 61 -1.39 -16.55 2.28
C ALA A 61 -0.52 -16.57 3.55
N HIS A 62 -1.03 -16.06 4.67
CA HIS A 62 -0.64 -16.62 5.96
C HIS A 62 -1.71 -16.48 7.03
#